data_AF-A0A355FCE4-F1
#
_entry.id   AF-A0A355FCE4-F1
#
_cell.length_a   1.000
_cell.length_b   1.000
_cell.length_c   1.000
_cell.angle_alpha   90.00
_cell.angle_beta   90.00
_cell.angle_gamma   90.00
#
_symmetry.space_group_name_H-M   'P 1'
#
loop_
_entity.id
_entity.type
_entity.pdbx_description
1 polymer ?
#
loop_
_entity_poly.entity_id
_entity_poly.type
_entity_poly.pdbx_seq_one_letter_code
_entity_poly.pdbx_strand_id
1 'polypeptide(L)'
;MAIPQVNAPEFDANFCNFSRACIPQPRPGEKLDSLGQFTMYRAMYRNFGTHESIVISHATDMASNAKSRGGIRWAELRDNGGGWILHQTGTFSPDTSNSRWLPSIAQDKQGNIAIGYSISSTGTNPGVRYATRSAGDTLGTMGSEQVLVNGGGVQQSSGNRWGDYASMSVDPVDGCTFWFTTEYYANSGSFDFKTRIGSFKQPGCI
;
A
#
# COMPACT_ATOMS: atom_id res chain seq x y z
N MET A 1 22.41 21.68 12.70
CA MET A 1 20.94 21.58 12.85
C MET A 1 20.61 20.10 12.94
N ALA A 2 19.98 19.65 14.03
CA ALA A 2 19.56 18.25 14.13
C ALA A 2 18.41 18.01 13.14
N ILE A 3 18.45 16.91 12.40
CA ILE A 3 17.33 16.53 11.52
C ILE A 3 16.14 16.19 12.42
N PRO A 4 14.93 16.73 12.18
CA PRO A 4 13.75 16.37 12.95
C PRO A 4 13.52 14.85 12.94
N GLN A 5 13.25 14.27 14.11
CA GLN A 5 12.98 12.85 14.27
C GLN A 5 11.60 12.65 14.87
N VAL A 6 10.84 11.73 14.28
CA VAL A 6 9.55 11.30 14.79
C VAL A 6 9.63 9.81 15.09
N ASN A 7 9.43 9.44 16.36
CA ASN A 7 9.39 8.05 16.76
C ASN A 7 8.11 7.38 16.25
N ALA A 8 8.24 6.17 15.70
CA ALA A 8 7.12 5.33 15.30
C ALA A 8 7.32 3.90 15.85
N PRO A 9 6.23 3.16 16.16
CA PRO A 9 6.36 1.77 16.57
C PRO A 9 6.97 0.93 15.45
N GLU A 10 7.82 -0.02 15.85
CA GLU A 10 8.49 -0.95 14.95
C GLU A 10 7.50 -1.79 14.14
N PHE A 11 7.95 -2.24 12.97
CA PHE A 11 7.26 -3.18 12.11
C PHE A 11 8.28 -4.10 11.44
N ASP A 12 7.82 -5.26 10.98
CA ASP A 12 8.70 -6.27 10.40
C ASP A 12 8.87 -6.05 8.90
N ALA A 13 10.03 -5.55 8.48
CA ALA A 13 10.39 -5.41 7.07
C ALA A 13 11.00 -6.69 6.48
N ASN A 14 11.23 -7.73 7.29
CA ASN A 14 11.93 -8.95 6.89
C ASN A 14 10.97 -9.98 6.28
N PHE A 15 10.80 -9.85 4.97
CA PHE A 15 10.13 -10.85 4.16
C PHE A 15 11.10 -11.93 3.69
N CYS A 16 10.89 -13.18 4.12
CA CYS A 16 11.65 -14.34 3.67
C CYS A 16 13.19 -14.15 3.70
N ASN A 17 13.73 -13.54 4.77
CA ASN A 17 15.16 -13.17 4.86
C ASN A 17 15.60 -12.27 3.70
N PHE A 18 14.77 -11.30 3.35
CA PHE A 18 14.97 -10.36 2.24
C PHE A 18 15.11 -11.01 0.85
N SER A 19 14.62 -12.24 0.70
CA SER A 19 14.59 -12.94 -0.59
C SER A 19 13.54 -12.34 -1.52
N ARG A 20 13.90 -12.16 -2.80
CA ARG A 20 12.92 -11.80 -3.85
C ARG A 20 11.87 -12.89 -4.04
N ALA A 21 12.20 -14.16 -3.80
CA ALA A 21 11.26 -15.25 -3.94
C ALA A 21 10.44 -15.41 -2.65
N CYS A 22 9.50 -14.49 -2.40
CA CYS A 22 8.78 -14.47 -1.13
C CYS A 22 7.26 -14.63 -1.24
N ILE A 23 6.57 -13.66 -1.85
CA ILE A 23 5.11 -13.60 -1.85
C ILE A 23 4.54 -14.72 -2.75
N PRO A 24 3.61 -15.56 -2.25
CA PRO A 24 3.05 -16.65 -3.03
C PRO A 24 1.96 -16.18 -4.01
N GLN A 25 1.84 -16.90 -5.12
CA GLN A 25 0.72 -16.86 -6.07
C GLN A 25 0.33 -18.31 -6.46
N PRO A 26 -0.79 -18.54 -7.17
CA PRO A 26 -1.19 -19.88 -7.58
C PRO A 26 -0.18 -20.54 -8.52
N ARG A 27 -0.16 -21.88 -8.55
CA ARG A 27 0.61 -22.60 -9.57
C ARG A 27 0.00 -22.35 -10.95
N PRO A 28 0.81 -22.28 -12.02
CA PRO A 28 2.25 -22.57 -12.07
C PRO A 28 3.16 -21.34 -11.81
N GLY A 29 2.67 -20.30 -11.15
CA GLY A 29 3.43 -19.07 -10.93
C GLY A 29 4.67 -19.23 -10.06
N GLU A 30 5.68 -18.39 -10.30
CA GLU A 30 6.84 -18.25 -9.41
C GLU A 30 6.47 -17.49 -8.12
N LYS A 31 7.40 -17.27 -7.18
CA LYS A 31 7.13 -16.33 -6.08
C LYS A 31 7.37 -14.88 -6.53
N LEU A 32 6.82 -13.91 -5.80
CA LEU A 32 6.91 -12.49 -6.12
C LEU A 32 7.75 -11.75 -5.08
N ASP A 33 8.48 -10.74 -5.55
CA ASP A 33 9.29 -9.85 -4.73
C ASP A 33 8.40 -8.97 -3.85
N SER A 34 8.70 -8.95 -2.55
CA SER A 34 7.93 -8.17 -1.58
C SER A 34 8.37 -6.71 -1.52
N LEU A 35 9.63 -6.43 -1.89
CA LEU A 35 10.28 -5.13 -1.74
C LEU A 35 10.15 -4.53 -0.32
N GLY A 36 10.07 -5.39 0.70
CA GLY A 36 9.83 -4.98 2.09
C GLY A 36 10.90 -4.06 2.70
N GLN A 37 12.09 -3.97 2.10
CA GLN A 37 13.17 -3.11 2.60
C GLN A 37 12.94 -1.62 2.33
N PHE A 38 11.99 -1.27 1.47
CA PHE A 38 11.84 0.09 0.95
C PHE A 38 10.64 0.81 1.57
N THR A 39 10.80 2.12 1.75
CA THR A 39 9.66 3.03 1.84
C THR A 39 8.99 3.10 0.48
N MET A 40 7.68 2.89 0.45
CA MET A 40 6.96 2.82 -0.81
C MET A 40 6.64 4.21 -1.37
N TYR A 41 6.66 4.32 -2.69
CA TYR A 41 6.37 5.58 -3.36
C TYR A 41 4.87 5.92 -3.23
N ARG A 42 4.48 7.12 -2.79
CA ARG A 42 5.26 8.26 -2.30
C ARG A 42 4.93 8.53 -0.84
N ALA A 43 5.86 9.18 -0.14
CA ALA A 43 5.48 10.02 1.00
C ALA A 43 4.69 11.22 0.46
N MET A 44 3.38 11.26 0.72
CA MET A 44 2.51 12.32 0.20
C MET A 44 2.34 13.42 1.24
N TYR A 45 2.88 14.59 0.92
CA TYR A 45 2.69 15.82 1.67
C TYR A 45 1.40 16.55 1.25
N ARG A 46 0.71 17.16 2.22
CA ARG A 46 -0.39 18.10 2.02
C ARG A 46 -0.41 19.19 3.09
N ASN A 47 -0.72 20.43 2.69
CA ASN A 47 -0.99 21.53 3.60
C ASN A 47 -2.51 21.76 3.69
N PHE A 48 -3.06 21.73 4.91
CA PHE A 48 -4.49 21.97 5.20
C PHE A 48 -4.77 23.39 5.72
N GLY A 49 -3.76 24.26 5.77
CA GLY A 49 -3.84 25.61 6.33
C GLY A 49 -3.77 25.63 7.86
N THR A 50 -4.46 24.70 8.53
CA THR A 50 -4.39 24.53 10.00
C THR A 50 -3.23 23.65 10.45
N HIS A 51 -2.76 22.78 9.56
CA HIS A 51 -1.64 21.87 9.78
C HIS A 51 -1.09 21.37 8.45
N GLU A 52 0.14 20.87 8.48
CA GLU A 52 0.76 20.11 7.41
C GLU A 52 0.68 18.62 7.72
N SER A 53 0.59 17.78 6.69
CA SER A 53 0.46 16.34 6.81
C SER A 53 1.39 15.63 5.85
N ILE A 54 2.00 14.52 6.29
CA ILE A 54 2.71 13.57 5.44
C ILE A 54 2.14 12.19 5.71
N VAL A 55 1.64 11.52 4.67
CA VAL A 55 1.28 10.09 4.73
C VAL A 55 2.33 9.23 4.06
N ILE A 56 2.66 8.10 4.67
CA ILE A 56 3.72 7.17 4.26
C ILE A 56 3.30 5.73 4.48
N SER A 57 3.78 4.81 3.64
CA SER A 57 3.46 3.38 3.72
C SER A 57 4.63 2.46 3.39
N HIS A 58 4.59 1.25 3.97
CA HIS A 58 5.56 0.17 3.79
C HIS A 58 4.83 -1.16 3.67
N ALA A 59 5.45 -2.13 2.99
CA ALA A 59 5.08 -3.53 3.19
C ALA A 59 5.63 -4.00 4.55
N THR A 60 4.85 -4.79 5.30
CA THR A 60 5.27 -5.40 6.56
C THR A 60 4.93 -6.88 6.57
N ASP A 61 5.81 -7.72 7.10
CA ASP A 61 5.52 -9.12 7.32
C ASP A 61 4.57 -9.25 8.51
N MET A 62 3.52 -10.04 8.32
CA MET A 62 2.47 -10.31 9.29
C MET A 62 2.53 -11.74 9.82
N ALA A 63 3.52 -12.52 9.39
CA ALA A 63 3.73 -13.88 9.85
C ALA A 63 4.95 -13.97 10.77
N SER A 64 4.84 -14.79 11.82
CA SER A 64 5.90 -15.04 12.79
C SER A 64 6.76 -16.28 12.47
N ASN A 65 6.66 -16.82 11.26
CA ASN A 65 7.34 -18.06 10.86
C ASN A 65 7.94 -17.93 9.45
N ALA A 66 8.60 -19.00 8.96
CA ALA A 66 9.24 -19.02 7.63
C ALA A 66 8.29 -18.79 6.43
N LYS A 67 6.97 -18.64 6.65
CA LYS A 67 5.98 -18.28 5.64
C LYS A 67 5.61 -16.81 5.81
N SER A 68 6.33 -15.90 5.16
CA SER A 68 5.96 -14.49 5.17
C SER A 68 4.57 -14.24 4.58
N ARG A 69 3.83 -13.30 5.17
CA ARG A 69 2.54 -12.81 4.66
C ARG A 69 2.53 -11.29 4.67
N GLY A 70 2.36 -10.67 3.51
CA GLY A 70 2.32 -9.21 3.43
C GLY A 70 1.11 -8.58 4.10
N GLY A 71 1.37 -7.53 4.88
CA GLY A 71 0.42 -6.50 5.25
C GLY A 71 1.00 -5.11 4.93
N ILE A 72 0.23 -4.07 5.24
CA ILE A 72 0.61 -2.68 4.96
C ILE A 72 0.79 -1.94 6.27
N ARG A 73 2.01 -1.48 6.53
CA ARG A 73 2.27 -0.49 7.58
C ARG A 73 2.07 0.90 7.00
N TRP A 74 1.38 1.78 7.72
CA TRP A 74 1.19 3.16 7.27
C TRP A 74 1.26 4.13 8.45
N ALA A 75 1.59 5.39 8.16
CA ALA A 75 1.58 6.46 9.14
C ALA A 75 1.12 7.78 8.51
N GLU A 76 0.58 8.64 9.36
CA GLU A 76 0.33 10.05 9.10
C GLU A 76 1.14 10.86 10.13
N LEU A 77 2.03 11.69 9.62
CA LEU A 77 2.73 12.71 10.39
C LEU A 77 1.97 14.02 10.25
N ARG A 78 1.92 14.82 11.32
CA ARG A 78 1.37 16.18 11.25
C ARG A 78 2.31 17.20 11.85
N ASP A 79 2.28 18.41 11.33
CA ASP A 79 2.88 19.59 11.95
C ASP A 79 1.82 20.69 12.06
N ASN A 80 1.56 21.13 13.29
CA ASN A 80 0.59 22.20 13.59
C ASN A 80 1.30 23.56 13.84
N GLY A 81 2.55 23.71 13.37
CA GLY A 81 3.43 24.85 13.64
C GLY A 81 4.39 24.65 14.82
N GLY A 82 4.39 23.46 15.43
CA GLY A 82 5.22 23.09 16.58
C GLY A 82 6.29 22.04 16.27
N GLY A 83 6.38 21.59 15.01
CA GLY A 83 7.21 20.48 14.58
C GLY A 83 6.41 19.22 14.30
N TRP A 84 7.01 18.32 13.52
CA TRP A 84 6.41 17.05 13.12
C TRP A 84 6.18 16.11 14.30
N ILE A 85 4.98 15.54 14.38
CA ILE A 85 4.58 14.48 15.31
C ILE A 85 3.99 13.30 14.55
N LEU A 86 4.04 12.11 15.14
CA LEU A 86 3.27 10.97 14.67
C LEU A 86 1.80 11.18 15.07
N HIS A 87 0.95 11.54 14.12
CA HIS A 87 -0.47 11.73 14.40
C HIS A 87 -1.19 10.39 14.53
N GLN A 88 -0.91 9.45 13.61
CA GLN A 88 -1.42 8.10 13.69
C GLN A 88 -0.59 7.12 12.85
N THR A 89 -0.72 5.85 13.18
CA THR A 89 -0.14 4.73 12.43
C THR A 89 -1.01 3.50 12.60
N GLY A 90 -0.99 2.62 11.61
CA GLY A 90 -1.76 1.38 11.63
C GLY A 90 -1.11 0.31 10.78
N THR A 91 -1.61 -0.90 10.94
CA THR A 91 -1.24 -2.03 10.08
C THR A 91 -2.50 -2.63 9.47
N PHE A 92 -2.55 -2.67 8.14
CA PHE A 92 -3.69 -3.19 7.40
C PHE A 92 -3.40 -4.61 6.88
N SER A 93 -4.12 -5.58 7.46
CA SER A 93 -4.11 -7.01 7.09
C SER A 93 -5.48 -7.60 7.48
N PRO A 94 -6.56 -7.33 6.71
CA PRO A 94 -7.93 -7.68 7.09
C PRO A 94 -8.23 -9.19 7.07
N ASP A 95 -7.34 -10.01 6.51
CA ASP A 95 -7.41 -11.47 6.60
C ASP A 95 -6.03 -12.09 6.88
N THR A 96 -6.02 -13.41 7.02
CA THR A 96 -4.80 -14.21 7.24
C THR A 96 -4.38 -15.05 6.04
N SER A 97 -5.15 -15.02 4.94
CA SER A 97 -4.97 -15.90 3.77
C SER A 97 -4.25 -15.21 2.62
N ASN A 98 -4.37 -13.89 2.48
CA ASN A 98 -3.78 -13.13 1.39
C ASN A 98 -2.64 -12.23 1.86
N SER A 99 -1.58 -12.19 1.05
CA SER A 99 -0.56 -11.17 1.18
C SER A 99 -1.03 -9.87 0.52
N ARG A 100 -0.73 -8.76 1.18
CA ARG A 100 -0.92 -7.39 0.71
C ARG A 100 0.43 -6.69 0.76
N TRP A 101 0.92 -6.22 -0.39
CA TRP A 101 2.25 -5.62 -0.47
C TRP A 101 2.31 -4.58 -1.59
N LEU A 102 3.44 -3.84 -1.62
CA LEU A 102 3.65 -2.68 -2.49
C LEU A 102 2.51 -1.65 -2.43
N PRO A 103 2.23 -1.10 -1.23
CA PRO A 103 1.24 -0.05 -1.09
C PRO A 103 1.69 1.26 -1.74
N SER A 104 0.74 2.07 -2.16
CA SER A 104 0.89 3.51 -2.35
C SER A 104 -0.22 4.24 -1.62
N ILE A 105 0.08 5.41 -1.06
CA ILE A 105 -0.79 6.13 -0.11
C ILE A 105 -0.95 7.59 -0.51
N ALA A 106 -2.14 8.15 -0.32
CA ALA A 106 -2.40 9.58 -0.47
C ALA A 106 -3.51 10.06 0.46
N GLN A 107 -3.58 11.39 0.66
CA GLN A 107 -4.59 12.04 1.49
C GLN A 107 -5.33 13.14 0.69
N ASP A 108 -6.66 13.11 0.72
CA ASP A 108 -7.50 14.09 0.03
C ASP A 108 -7.63 15.43 0.80
N LYS A 109 -8.36 16.38 0.22
CA LYS A 109 -8.55 17.73 0.79
C LYS A 109 -9.35 17.76 2.08
N GLN A 110 -10.08 16.70 2.41
CA GLN A 110 -10.81 16.58 3.66
C GLN A 110 -10.06 15.77 4.72
N GLY A 111 -8.85 15.29 4.40
CA GLY A 111 -8.04 14.50 5.32
C GLY A 111 -8.33 13.00 5.27
N ASN A 112 -9.16 12.54 4.33
CA ASN A 112 -9.38 11.10 4.12
C ASN A 112 -8.14 10.49 3.49
N ILE A 113 -7.80 9.26 3.90
CA ILE A 113 -6.60 8.56 3.43
C ILE A 113 -7.02 7.36 2.59
N ALA A 114 -6.33 7.16 1.47
CA ALA A 114 -6.45 5.96 0.66
C ALA A 114 -5.10 5.23 0.58
N ILE A 115 -5.15 3.90 0.68
CA ILE A 115 -4.03 3.00 0.37
C ILE A 115 -4.46 2.07 -0.76
N GLY A 116 -3.63 1.94 -1.79
CA GLY A 116 -3.80 0.98 -2.88
C GLY A 116 -2.61 0.02 -2.91
N TYR A 117 -2.82 -1.25 -3.23
CA TYR A 117 -1.80 -2.30 -3.05
C TYR A 117 -2.07 -3.55 -3.91
N SER A 118 -1.06 -4.40 -4.03
CA SER A 118 -1.16 -5.73 -4.66
C SER A 118 -1.75 -6.74 -3.67
N ILE A 119 -2.50 -7.74 -4.18
CA ILE A 119 -2.99 -8.89 -3.40
C ILE A 119 -2.64 -10.21 -4.09
N SER A 120 -2.23 -11.24 -3.33
CA SER A 120 -1.92 -12.57 -3.86
C SER A 120 -1.81 -13.60 -2.74
N SER A 121 -2.08 -14.86 -3.09
CA SER A 121 -1.85 -16.02 -2.23
C SER A 121 -1.70 -17.27 -3.09
N THR A 122 -1.48 -18.44 -2.51
CA THR A 122 -1.53 -19.70 -3.28
C THR A 122 -2.89 -19.99 -3.92
N GLY A 123 -3.97 -19.32 -3.49
CA GLY A 123 -5.32 -19.43 -4.05
C GLY A 123 -5.85 -18.17 -4.73
N THR A 124 -5.08 -17.08 -4.75
CA THR A 124 -5.51 -15.78 -5.28
C THR A 124 -4.50 -15.29 -6.29
N ASN A 125 -4.91 -15.17 -7.56
CA ASN A 125 -4.07 -14.56 -8.59
C ASN A 125 -3.72 -13.11 -8.22
N PRO A 126 -2.50 -12.64 -8.57
CA PRO A 126 -2.08 -11.27 -8.34
C PRO A 126 -3.07 -10.24 -8.90
N GLY A 127 -3.72 -9.51 -8.00
CA GLY A 127 -4.71 -8.48 -8.32
C GLY A 127 -4.44 -7.18 -7.57
N VAL A 128 -5.37 -6.24 -7.71
CA VAL A 128 -5.24 -4.90 -7.12
C VAL A 128 -6.42 -4.62 -6.20
N ARG A 129 -6.09 -4.09 -5.03
CA ARG A 129 -7.03 -3.72 -3.97
C ARG A 129 -6.74 -2.32 -3.47
N TYR A 130 -7.72 -1.74 -2.79
CA TYR A 130 -7.54 -0.50 -2.05
C TYR A 130 -8.39 -0.51 -0.78
N ALA A 131 -8.04 0.35 0.15
CA ALA A 131 -8.86 0.66 1.32
C ALA A 131 -8.79 2.16 1.58
N THR A 132 -9.88 2.73 2.10
CA THR A 132 -9.96 4.14 2.47
C THR A 132 -10.33 4.29 3.94
N ARG A 133 -10.04 5.45 4.50
CA ARG A 133 -10.53 5.89 5.80
C ARG A 133 -10.94 7.35 5.75
N SER A 134 -12.01 7.67 6.47
CA SER A 134 -12.45 9.05 6.66
C SER A 134 -11.57 9.73 7.72
N ALA A 135 -11.43 11.05 7.65
CA ALA A 135 -10.67 11.81 8.65
C ALA A 135 -11.19 11.63 10.09
N GLY A 136 -12.50 11.37 10.25
CA GLY A 136 -13.16 11.13 11.53
C GLY A 136 -13.20 9.67 12.00
N ASP A 137 -12.66 8.73 11.22
CA ASP A 137 -12.59 7.32 11.65
C ASP A 137 -11.63 7.17 12.84
N THR A 138 -11.83 6.12 13.66
CA THR A 138 -10.90 5.77 14.74
C THR A 138 -9.45 5.79 14.23
N LEU A 139 -8.56 6.45 14.98
CA LEU A 139 -7.16 6.59 14.57
C LEU A 139 -6.49 5.22 14.41
N GLY A 140 -5.62 5.11 13.41
CA GLY A 140 -4.85 3.89 13.14
C GLY A 140 -5.62 2.75 12.48
N THR A 141 -6.88 2.96 12.10
CA THR A 141 -7.69 1.96 11.37
C THR A 141 -7.93 2.38 9.92
N MET A 142 -8.15 1.39 9.06
CA MET A 142 -8.64 1.58 7.69
C MET A 142 -10.02 0.92 7.57
N GLY A 143 -10.82 1.41 6.62
CA GLY A 143 -12.10 0.79 6.26
C GLY A 143 -11.93 -0.54 5.51
N SER A 144 -13.05 -1.06 5.01
CA SER A 144 -13.10 -2.34 4.31
C SER A 144 -12.31 -2.33 3.00
N GLU A 145 -11.61 -3.43 2.72
CA GLU A 145 -10.93 -3.67 1.45
C GLU A 145 -11.92 -3.68 0.27
N GLN A 146 -11.52 -3.01 -0.82
CA GLN A 146 -12.25 -2.92 -2.07
C GLN A 146 -11.44 -3.52 -3.23
N VAL A 147 -12.16 -4.05 -4.23
CA VAL A 147 -11.57 -4.63 -5.44
C VAL A 147 -11.41 -3.56 -6.50
N LEU A 148 -10.17 -3.28 -6.94
CA LEU A 148 -9.93 -2.48 -8.14
C LEU A 148 -9.89 -3.35 -9.39
N VAL A 149 -9.17 -4.47 -9.33
CA VAL A 149 -9.18 -5.50 -10.37
C VAL A 149 -8.77 -6.86 -9.78
N ASN A 150 -9.41 -7.92 -10.22
CA ASN A 150 -8.97 -9.29 -9.95
C ASN A 150 -7.88 -9.72 -10.93
N GLY A 151 -6.89 -10.45 -10.44
CA GLY A 151 -5.92 -11.13 -11.29
C GLY A 151 -6.58 -12.21 -12.14
N GLY A 152 -6.19 -12.29 -13.42
CA GLY A 152 -6.62 -13.35 -14.33
C GLY A 152 -5.54 -14.41 -14.58
N GLY A 153 -4.29 -14.13 -14.20
CA GLY A 153 -3.19 -15.09 -14.31
C GLY A 153 -2.05 -14.83 -13.34
N VAL A 154 -0.96 -15.56 -13.54
CA VAL A 154 0.21 -15.59 -12.67
C VAL A 154 1.50 -15.25 -13.42
N GLN A 155 2.45 -14.63 -12.73
CA GLN A 155 3.78 -14.41 -13.26
C GLN A 155 4.56 -15.72 -13.33
N GLN A 156 5.20 -15.97 -14.46
CA GLN A 156 6.02 -17.16 -14.71
C GLN A 156 7.43 -16.73 -15.12
N SER A 157 8.47 -17.33 -14.53
CA SER A 157 9.86 -17.20 -15.02
C SER A 157 10.30 -15.75 -15.32
N SER A 158 9.95 -14.79 -14.47
CA SER A 158 10.29 -13.36 -14.63
C SER A 158 11.29 -12.90 -13.57
N GLY A 159 11.98 -13.85 -12.94
CA GLY A 159 13.02 -13.58 -11.94
C GLY A 159 12.47 -13.06 -10.62
N ASN A 160 11.21 -13.37 -10.32
CA ASN A 160 10.45 -12.93 -9.14
C ASN A 160 10.18 -11.41 -9.07
N ARG A 161 10.64 -10.62 -10.04
CA ARG A 161 10.52 -9.16 -9.98
C ARG A 161 9.04 -8.73 -10.04
N TRP A 162 8.64 -7.81 -9.16
CA TRP A 162 7.28 -7.30 -9.06
C TRP A 162 7.24 -5.85 -8.55
N GLY A 163 6.48 -5.00 -9.21
CA GLY A 163 5.88 -3.76 -8.69
C GLY A 163 6.80 -2.57 -8.43
N ASP A 164 7.66 -2.22 -9.38
CA ASP A 164 8.48 -1.01 -9.32
C ASP A 164 7.70 0.32 -9.46
N TYR A 165 6.39 0.28 -9.74
CA TYR A 165 5.63 1.45 -10.22
C TYR A 165 4.21 1.59 -9.64
N ALA A 166 4.00 1.34 -8.34
CA ALA A 166 2.73 1.67 -7.69
C ALA A 166 2.65 3.18 -7.37
N SER A 167 1.56 3.84 -7.76
CA SER A 167 1.36 5.27 -7.47
C SER A 167 -0.09 5.61 -7.18
N MET A 168 -0.31 6.20 -6.00
CA MET A 168 -1.54 6.85 -5.57
C MET A 168 -1.35 8.37 -5.65
N SER A 169 -2.29 9.05 -6.31
CA SER A 169 -2.34 10.52 -6.38
C SER A 169 -3.77 11.02 -6.19
N VAL A 170 -3.92 12.28 -5.77
CA VAL A 170 -5.22 12.95 -5.69
C VAL A 170 -5.36 13.90 -6.86
N ASP A 171 -6.52 13.89 -7.50
CA ASP A 171 -6.89 14.80 -8.57
C ASP A 171 -6.81 16.26 -8.07
N PRO A 172 -5.97 17.12 -8.68
CA PRO A 172 -5.81 18.49 -8.22
C PRO A 172 -7.02 19.38 -8.52
N VAL A 173 -7.92 18.97 -9.43
CA VAL A 173 -9.10 19.75 -9.82
C VAL A 173 -10.13 19.75 -8.71
N ASP A 174 -10.46 18.57 -8.17
CA ASP A 174 -11.47 18.44 -7.11
C ASP A 174 -10.87 18.25 -5.71
N GLY A 175 -9.59 17.88 -5.62
CA GLY A 175 -8.87 17.59 -4.38
C GLY A 175 -9.40 16.37 -3.64
N CYS A 176 -10.23 15.53 -4.26
CA CYS A 176 -10.96 14.41 -3.63
C CYS A 176 -10.75 13.07 -4.34
N THR A 177 -10.63 13.08 -5.66
CA THR A 177 -10.59 11.85 -6.45
C THR A 177 -9.20 11.23 -6.36
N PHE A 178 -9.11 10.03 -5.83
CA PHE A 178 -7.89 9.24 -5.83
C PHE A 178 -7.72 8.54 -7.18
N TRP A 179 -6.51 8.57 -7.71
CA TRP A 179 -6.07 7.81 -8.87
C TRP A 179 -4.99 6.84 -8.43
N PHE A 180 -5.22 5.55 -8.66
CA PHE A 180 -4.25 4.49 -8.36
C PHE A 180 -3.80 3.77 -9.63
N THR A 181 -2.49 3.64 -9.77
CA THR A 181 -1.84 2.90 -10.86
C THR A 181 -0.91 1.84 -10.27
N THR A 182 -1.05 0.60 -10.72
CA THR A 182 -0.11 -0.48 -10.38
C THR A 182 -0.22 -1.64 -11.39
N GLU A 183 0.72 -2.57 -11.33
CA GLU A 183 0.72 -3.77 -12.17
C GLU A 183 -0.19 -4.89 -11.64
N TYR A 184 -0.63 -5.75 -12.55
CA TYR A 184 -1.30 -7.03 -12.26
C TYR A 184 -1.12 -7.98 -13.45
N TYR A 185 -1.51 -9.25 -13.31
CA TYR A 185 -1.49 -10.22 -14.42
C TYR A 185 -2.91 -10.54 -14.88
N ALA A 186 -3.23 -10.15 -16.12
CA ALA A 186 -4.50 -10.48 -16.76
C ALA A 186 -4.52 -11.92 -17.30
N ASN A 187 -3.38 -12.39 -17.80
CA ASN A 187 -3.12 -13.75 -18.22
C ASN A 187 -1.81 -14.23 -17.59
N SER A 188 -1.58 -15.53 -17.58
CA SER A 188 -0.32 -16.09 -17.08
C SER A 188 0.77 -15.96 -18.13
N GLY A 189 1.97 -15.55 -17.73
CA GLY A 189 3.08 -15.40 -18.67
C GLY A 189 4.37 -14.90 -18.03
N SER A 190 5.43 -14.82 -18.85
CA SER A 190 6.72 -14.25 -18.47
C SER A 190 6.77 -12.79 -18.91
N PHE A 191 7.00 -11.89 -17.96
CA PHE A 191 6.97 -10.44 -18.15
C PHE A 191 5.65 -9.93 -18.80
N ASP A 192 4.53 -10.65 -18.63
CA ASP A 192 3.23 -10.31 -19.23
C ASP A 192 2.36 -9.43 -18.30
N PHE A 193 2.99 -8.68 -17.40
CA PHE A 193 2.26 -7.77 -16.51
C PHE A 193 1.47 -6.74 -17.34
N LYS A 194 0.34 -6.31 -16.77
CA LYS A 194 -0.51 -5.24 -17.27
C LYS A 194 -0.60 -4.15 -16.23
N THR A 195 -0.76 -2.92 -16.67
CA THR A 195 -1.03 -1.80 -15.77
C THR A 195 -2.53 -1.61 -15.61
N ARG A 196 -3.01 -1.54 -14.36
CA ARG A 196 -4.36 -1.05 -14.05
C ARG A 196 -4.26 0.38 -13.56
N ILE A 197 -5.08 1.24 -14.14
CA ILE A 197 -5.38 2.59 -13.65
C ILE A 197 -6.84 2.59 -13.21
N GLY A 198 -7.13 3.11 -12.03
CA GLY A 198 -8.49 3.29 -11.57
C GLY A 198 -8.64 4.46 -10.62
N SER A 199 -9.84 5.04 -10.61
CA SER A 199 -10.18 6.19 -9.79
C SER A 199 -11.29 5.85 -8.80
N PHE A 200 -11.23 6.43 -7.61
CA PHE A 200 -12.28 6.32 -6.60
C PHE A 200 -12.26 7.55 -5.69
N LYS A 201 -13.33 7.74 -4.93
CA LYS A 201 -13.53 8.92 -4.08
C LYS A 201 -14.21 8.50 -2.78
N GLN A 202 -13.77 9.07 -1.65
CA GLN A 202 -14.44 8.84 -0.38
C GLN A 202 -15.81 9.55 -0.38
N PRO A 203 -16.90 8.86 0.00
CA PRO A 203 -18.20 9.52 0.16
C PRO A 203 -18.11 10.71 1.10
N GLY A 204 -18.73 11.83 0.72
CA GLY A 204 -18.70 13.08 1.50
C GLY A 204 -17.57 14.04 1.15
N CYS A 205 -16.58 13.62 0.33
CA CYS A 205 -15.58 14.56 -0.17
C CYS A 205 -16.20 15.51 -1.21
N ILE A 206 -16.42 16.76 -0.83
CA ILE A 206 -17.01 17.85 -1.63
C ILE A 206 -16.01 18.98 -1.79
#